data_AF-A0A968MFT8-F1
#
_entry.id   AF-A0A968MFT8-F1
#
_cell.length_a   1.000
_cell.length_b   1.000
_cell.length_c   1.000
_cell.angle_alpha   90.00
_cell.angle_beta   90.00
_cell.angle_gamma   90.00
#
_symmetry.space_group_name_H-M   'P 1'
#
loop_
_entity.id
_entity.type
_entity.pdbx_description
1 polymer ?
#
loop_
_entity_poly.entity_id
_entity_poly.type
_entity_poly.pdbx_seq_one_letter_code
_entity_poly.pdbx_strand_id
1 'polypeptide(L)'
;MKNAGNNIQWEVSEDKQNWKELPGENMESLVIHVDSSAYYRARILKSNTCPFYSDTILIAEIYDERTGQQYDGVQMGPYFWMAENLNFYTPTGSYFYHNDSVNYSAFGRLYKWQIAQNVCMDRWHLPSDKEWFELEMSVGLSVSQVLLSEWRGTDQAFKLFPGGSSGFNVQFGGQKYPEGFYQDVINIGTYWTSSSYSDLEAWYRGFNTAHGDIHRYYYSKDFGFSVRCVKNRAQKLRSVHYMPYPIHQFL
;
A
#
# COMPACT_ATOMS: atom_id res chain seq x y z
N MET A 1 -25.42 -30.51 14.19
CA MET A 1 -25.36 -30.03 12.79
C MET A 1 -23.93 -29.61 12.52
N LYS A 2 -23.18 -30.36 11.70
CA LYS A 2 -21.76 -30.08 11.42
C LYS A 2 -21.68 -28.93 10.43
N ASN A 3 -21.10 -27.79 10.82
CA ASN A 3 -20.59 -26.81 9.87
C ASN A 3 -19.58 -27.54 8.99
N ALA A 4 -19.89 -27.71 7.70
CA ALA A 4 -18.90 -28.11 6.71
C ALA A 4 -17.97 -26.90 6.49
N GLY A 5 -17.08 -26.65 7.46
CA GLY A 5 -16.12 -25.56 7.43
C GLY A 5 -15.15 -25.78 6.28
N ASN A 6 -15.02 -24.77 5.42
CA ASN A 6 -13.95 -24.74 4.43
C ASN A 6 -12.61 -24.94 5.16
N ASN A 7 -11.75 -25.83 4.67
CA ASN A 7 -10.44 -26.06 5.27
C ASN A 7 -9.42 -25.13 4.61
N ILE A 8 -8.89 -24.17 5.37
CA ILE A 8 -7.93 -23.18 4.90
C ILE A 8 -6.51 -23.66 5.22
N GLN A 9 -5.58 -23.45 4.30
CA GLN A 9 -4.15 -23.68 4.51
C GLN A 9 -3.37 -22.58 3.78
N TRP A 10 -2.60 -21.77 4.50
CA TRP A 10 -1.75 -20.75 3.89
C TRP A 10 -0.50 -21.36 3.24
N GLU A 11 -0.09 -20.78 2.12
CA GLU A 11 1.07 -21.18 1.34
C GLU A 11 1.96 -19.97 1.02
N VAL A 12 3.27 -20.21 0.95
CA VAL A 12 4.31 -19.24 0.61
C VAL A 12 5.10 -19.68 -0.63
N SER A 13 5.55 -18.74 -1.46
CA SER A 13 6.34 -18.98 -2.66
C SER A 13 7.33 -17.85 -2.91
N GLU A 14 8.56 -18.15 -3.32
CA GLU A 14 9.55 -17.13 -3.72
C GLU A 14 9.37 -16.69 -5.18
N ASP A 15 8.70 -17.50 -6.02
CA ASP A 15 8.71 -17.37 -7.49
C ASP A 15 7.33 -17.43 -8.17
N LYS A 16 6.25 -17.53 -7.37
CA LYS A 16 4.85 -17.77 -7.78
C LYS A 16 4.57 -19.13 -8.42
N GLN A 17 5.56 -19.99 -8.55
CA GLN A 17 5.44 -21.30 -9.21
C GLN A 17 5.49 -22.42 -8.18
N ASN A 18 6.45 -22.34 -7.26
CA ASN A 18 6.70 -23.34 -6.24
C ASN A 18 6.12 -22.86 -4.91
N TRP A 19 5.07 -23.54 -4.44
CA TRP A 19 4.34 -23.18 -3.22
C TRP A 19 4.63 -24.18 -2.10
N LYS A 20 4.95 -23.66 -0.91
CA LYS A 20 5.18 -24.43 0.32
C LYS A 20 4.08 -24.07 1.32
N GLU A 21 3.57 -25.06 2.03
CA GLU A 21 2.59 -24.81 3.10
C GLU A 21 3.26 -24.13 4.30
N LEU A 22 2.54 -23.20 4.94
CA LEU A 22 2.91 -22.62 6.23
C LEU A 22 2.27 -23.48 7.34
N PRO A 23 3.04 -24.30 8.07
CA PRO A 23 2.46 -25.29 8.98
C PRO A 23 1.65 -24.63 10.09
N GLY A 24 0.40 -25.07 10.29
CA GLY A 24 -0.47 -24.56 11.34
C GLY A 24 -1.17 -23.23 11.01
N GLU A 25 -0.91 -22.64 9.84
CA GLU A 25 -1.57 -21.42 9.38
C GLU A 25 -2.86 -21.77 8.61
N ASN A 26 -3.94 -21.97 9.35
CA ASN A 26 -5.22 -22.44 8.85
C ASN A 26 -6.42 -21.57 9.30
N MET A 27 -6.12 -20.37 9.80
CA MET A 27 -7.12 -19.33 10.09
C MET A 27 -7.48 -18.52 8.83
N GLU A 28 -8.59 -17.78 8.89
CA GLU A 28 -9.03 -16.89 7.80
C GLU A 28 -8.06 -15.72 7.55
N SER A 29 -7.25 -15.36 8.55
CA SER A 29 -6.16 -14.39 8.45
C SER A 29 -4.82 -15.06 8.73
N LEU A 30 -3.76 -14.51 8.13
CA LEU A 30 -2.37 -14.91 8.33
C LEU A 30 -1.61 -13.74 8.96
N VAL A 31 -0.86 -14.02 10.03
CA VAL A 31 0.07 -13.08 10.66
C VAL A 31 1.46 -13.67 10.58
N ILE A 32 2.41 -12.96 9.96
CA ILE A 32 3.78 -13.43 9.76
C ILE A 32 4.79 -12.36 10.12
N HIS A 33 5.98 -12.80 10.52
CA HIS A 33 7.18 -11.97 10.50
C HIS A 33 7.85 -12.12 9.12
N VAL A 34 8.17 -11.00 8.49
CA VAL A 34 8.66 -10.96 7.11
C VAL A 34 10.18 -10.89 7.15
N ASP A 35 10.84 -12.04 6.99
CA ASP A 35 12.32 -12.09 6.97
C ASP A 35 12.89 -12.01 5.54
N SER A 36 12.04 -12.14 4.51
CA SER A 36 12.41 -12.05 3.11
C SER A 36 11.20 -11.80 2.22
N SER A 37 11.45 -11.34 0.99
CA SER A 37 10.38 -11.11 0.01
C SER A 37 9.77 -12.42 -0.49
N ALA A 38 8.47 -12.63 -0.26
CA ALA A 38 7.77 -13.83 -0.71
C ALA A 38 6.30 -13.55 -1.06
N TYR A 39 5.71 -14.47 -1.82
CA TYR A 39 4.32 -14.48 -2.20
C TYR A 39 3.51 -15.38 -1.29
N TYR A 40 2.32 -14.94 -0.91
CA TYR A 40 1.43 -15.64 0.01
C TYR A 40 0.05 -15.80 -0.61
N ARG A 41 -0.62 -16.92 -0.33
CA ARG A 41 -2.03 -17.15 -0.66
C ARG A 41 -2.65 -18.18 0.29
N ALA A 42 -3.97 -18.11 0.48
CA ALA A 42 -4.72 -19.14 1.15
C ALA A 42 -5.20 -20.19 0.14
N ARG A 43 -4.94 -21.46 0.41
CA ARG A 43 -5.56 -22.61 -0.27
C ARG A 43 -6.79 -23.04 0.50
N ILE A 44 -7.93 -23.10 -0.16
CA ILE A 44 -9.24 -23.38 0.44
C ILE A 44 -9.78 -24.68 -0.15
N LEU A 45 -9.94 -25.70 0.69
CA LEU A 45 -10.52 -26.98 0.33
C LEU A 45 -12.00 -27.02 0.69
N LYS A 46 -12.82 -27.43 -0.27
CA LYS A 46 -14.21 -27.81 -0.07
C LYS A 46 -14.35 -29.31 -0.41
N SER A 47 -15.18 -30.03 0.33
CA SER A 47 -15.29 -31.49 0.20
C SER A 47 -15.55 -31.90 -1.26
N ASN A 48 -14.68 -32.76 -1.80
CA ASN A 48 -14.73 -33.33 -3.15
C ASN A 48 -14.65 -32.34 -4.32
N THR A 49 -14.04 -31.17 -4.13
CA THR A 49 -13.74 -30.24 -5.23
C THR A 49 -12.27 -29.88 -5.29
N CYS A 50 -11.82 -29.38 -6.45
CA CYS A 50 -10.51 -28.75 -6.56
C CYS A 50 -10.35 -27.62 -5.53
N PRO A 51 -9.14 -27.37 -5.01
CA PRO A 51 -8.88 -26.25 -4.14
C PRO A 51 -9.15 -24.92 -4.86
N PHE A 52 -9.70 -23.97 -4.14
CA PHE A 52 -9.74 -22.57 -4.54
C PHE A 52 -8.59 -21.83 -3.85
N TYR A 53 -8.12 -20.76 -4.47
CA TYR A 53 -7.05 -19.94 -3.90
C TYR A 53 -7.53 -18.51 -3.71
N SER A 54 -7.07 -17.86 -2.63
CA SER A 54 -7.18 -16.41 -2.50
C SER A 54 -6.31 -15.70 -3.54
N ASP A 55 -6.41 -14.38 -3.58
CA ASP A 55 -5.42 -13.56 -4.26
C ASP A 55 -4.01 -13.82 -3.72
N THR A 56 -3.04 -13.76 -4.62
CA THR A 56 -1.62 -13.87 -4.29
C THR A 56 -1.07 -12.50 -3.91
N ILE A 57 -0.60 -12.37 -2.68
CA ILE A 57 -0.04 -11.14 -2.12
C ILE A 57 1.49 -11.28 -2.09
N LEU A 58 2.21 -10.31 -2.65
CA LEU A 58 3.65 -10.16 -2.39
C LEU A 58 3.81 -9.39 -1.09
N ILE A 59 4.65 -9.91 -0.19
CA ILE A 59 5.12 -9.19 0.98
C ILE A 59 6.64 -9.14 0.87
N ALA A 60 7.22 -7.96 0.97
CA ALA A 60 8.66 -7.75 0.81
C ALA A 60 9.16 -6.70 1.79
N GLU A 61 10.34 -6.94 2.36
CA GLU A 61 11.10 -5.90 3.02
C GLU A 61 11.57 -4.87 1.98
N ILE A 62 11.29 -3.61 2.26
CA ILE A 62 11.74 -2.46 1.48
C ILE A 62 12.92 -1.86 2.24
N TYR A 63 14.10 -1.91 1.66
CA TYR A 63 15.32 -1.36 2.25
C TYR A 63 15.66 0.01 1.65
N ASP A 64 15.70 1.05 2.48
CA ASP A 64 16.21 2.37 2.10
C ASP A 64 17.72 2.44 2.35
N GLU A 65 18.52 2.18 1.32
CA GLU A 65 19.99 2.23 1.39
C GLU A 65 20.53 3.58 1.88
N ARG A 66 19.75 4.67 1.73
CA ARG A 66 20.16 6.03 2.13
C ARG A 66 20.16 6.20 3.64
N THR A 67 19.30 5.48 4.36
CA THR A 67 19.12 5.60 5.81
C THR A 67 19.42 4.30 6.56
N GLY A 68 19.51 3.17 5.84
CA GLY A 68 19.57 1.84 6.42
C GLY A 68 18.24 1.36 7.01
N GLN A 69 17.14 2.09 6.79
CA GLN A 69 15.83 1.73 7.35
C GLN A 69 15.15 0.66 6.49
N GLN A 70 14.62 -0.36 7.16
CA GLN A 70 13.71 -1.34 6.58
C GLN A 70 12.27 -0.90 6.79
N TYR A 71 11.42 -1.19 5.81
CA TYR A 71 9.99 -0.98 5.86
C TYR A 71 9.26 -2.22 5.34
N ASP A 72 8.08 -2.47 5.89
CA ASP A 72 7.15 -3.44 5.31
C ASP A 72 6.53 -2.94 4.01
N GLY A 73 6.18 -3.87 3.13
CA GLY A 73 5.50 -3.58 1.88
C GLY A 73 4.40 -4.58 1.55
N VAL A 74 3.38 -4.12 0.84
CA VAL A 74 2.22 -4.93 0.45
C VAL A 74 1.79 -4.65 -1.00
N GLN A 75 1.35 -5.70 -1.69
CA GLN A 75 0.76 -5.56 -3.02
C GLN A 75 -0.69 -5.07 -2.92
N MET A 76 -0.99 -3.89 -3.49
CA MET A 76 -2.35 -3.34 -3.61
C MET A 76 -2.66 -3.07 -5.08
N GLY A 77 -3.64 -3.79 -5.63
CA GLY A 77 -3.93 -3.75 -7.06
C GLY A 77 -2.66 -4.05 -7.89
N PRO A 78 -2.32 -3.21 -8.89
CA PRO A 78 -1.15 -3.42 -9.75
C PRO A 78 0.17 -2.86 -9.18
N TYR A 79 0.17 -2.25 -7.99
CA TYR A 79 1.34 -1.59 -7.40
C TYR A 79 1.79 -2.25 -6.11
N PHE A 80 3.08 -2.14 -5.82
CA PHE A 80 3.65 -2.55 -4.55
C PHE A 80 3.84 -1.31 -3.68
N TRP A 81 3.19 -1.27 -2.52
CA TRP A 81 3.10 -0.10 -1.64
C TRP A 81 3.93 -0.32 -0.37
N MET A 82 4.49 0.75 0.18
CA MET A 82 4.93 0.73 1.58
C MET A 82 3.73 0.51 2.52
N ALA A 83 3.88 -0.40 3.48
CA ALA A 83 2.95 -0.63 4.59
C ALA A 83 3.28 0.23 5.83
N GLU A 84 4.36 1.01 5.77
CA GLU A 84 4.76 2.01 6.76
C GLU A 84 5.02 3.39 6.15
N ASN A 85 4.82 4.45 6.91
CA ASN A 85 5.07 5.83 6.49
C ASN A 85 6.58 6.04 6.33
N LEU A 86 6.99 6.73 5.26
CA LEU A 86 8.38 7.07 5.04
C LEU A 86 8.94 7.92 6.19
N ASN A 87 10.16 7.60 6.63
CA ASN A 87 10.90 8.33 7.66
C ASN A 87 12.27 8.80 7.14
N PHE A 88 12.27 9.42 5.96
CA PHE A 88 13.45 10.06 5.38
C PHE A 88 13.60 11.51 5.89
N TYR A 89 14.71 11.84 6.53
CA TYR A 89 14.96 13.21 7.01
C TYR A 89 15.41 14.13 5.87
N THR A 90 14.77 15.29 5.77
CA THR A 90 15.25 16.43 5.00
C THR A 90 15.44 17.65 5.92
N PRO A 91 16.47 18.49 5.72
CA PRO A 91 16.71 19.66 6.55
C PRO A 91 15.54 20.64 6.60
N THR A 92 14.75 20.71 5.53
CA THR A 92 13.57 21.55 5.41
C THR A 92 12.37 20.74 4.94
N GLY A 93 11.18 21.07 5.46
CA GLY A 93 9.92 20.51 5.01
C GLY A 93 9.69 19.03 5.34
N SER A 94 10.45 18.44 6.27
CA SER A 94 10.14 17.15 6.90
C SER A 94 10.08 17.30 8.42
N TYR A 95 9.09 16.67 9.05
CA TYR A 95 8.80 16.86 10.47
C TYR A 95 8.36 15.56 11.11
N PHE A 96 8.83 15.27 12.32
CA PHE A 96 8.06 14.39 13.20
C PHE A 96 6.86 15.16 13.73
N TYR A 97 5.79 14.45 14.09
CA TYR A 97 4.69 15.08 14.79
C TYR A 97 5.20 15.76 16.07
N HIS A 98 4.76 17.00 16.33
CA HIS A 98 5.30 17.87 17.40
C HIS A 98 6.82 18.10 17.39
N ASN A 99 7.52 17.81 16.29
CA ASN A 99 9.00 17.77 16.23
C ASN A 99 9.64 16.81 17.24
N ASP A 100 8.93 15.75 17.63
CA ASP A 100 9.40 14.81 18.66
C ASP A 100 9.63 13.42 18.05
N SER A 101 10.91 13.12 17.80
CA SER A 101 11.34 11.84 17.25
C SER A 101 11.27 10.68 18.25
N VAL A 102 11.26 10.97 19.55
CA VAL A 102 11.27 9.94 20.60
C VAL A 102 9.90 9.30 20.68
N ASN A 103 8.84 10.12 20.66
CA ASN A 103 7.47 9.64 20.88
C ASN A 103 6.70 9.35 19.58
N TYR A 104 7.09 9.93 18.44
CA TYR A 104 6.32 9.83 17.19
C TYR A 104 7.05 9.18 16.01
N SER A 105 8.23 8.61 16.22
CA SER A 105 8.98 7.93 15.15
C SER A 105 8.21 6.78 14.50
N ALA A 106 7.37 6.07 15.26
CA ALA A 106 6.52 4.98 14.77
C ALA A 106 5.49 5.41 13.71
N PHE A 107 5.16 6.70 13.62
CA PHE A 107 4.24 7.24 12.61
C PHE A 107 4.96 7.78 11.37
N GLY A 108 6.30 7.67 11.31
CA GLY A 108 7.11 8.27 10.27
C GLY A 108 7.11 9.80 10.31
N ARG A 109 7.43 10.42 9.17
CA ARG A 109 7.50 11.88 9.03
C ARG A 109 6.35 12.44 8.20
N LEU A 110 6.03 13.69 8.50
CA LEU A 110 5.17 14.55 7.73
C LEU A 110 6.02 15.43 6.80
N TYR A 111 5.60 15.57 5.54
CA TYR A 111 6.33 16.27 4.50
C TYR A 111 5.49 17.37 3.87
N LYS A 112 6.09 18.52 3.60
CA LYS A 112 5.52 19.47 2.63
C LYS A 112 5.44 18.84 1.25
N TRP A 113 4.44 19.19 0.45
CA TRP A 113 4.20 18.50 -0.81
C TRP A 113 5.40 18.58 -1.78
N GLN A 114 6.08 19.72 -1.88
CA GLN A 114 7.27 19.85 -2.74
C GLN A 114 8.41 18.92 -2.32
N ILE A 115 8.54 18.65 -1.02
CA ILE A 115 9.51 17.70 -0.49
C ILE A 115 9.03 16.27 -0.78
N ALA A 116 7.74 15.99 -0.55
CA ALA A 116 7.14 14.68 -0.79
C ALA A 116 7.39 14.15 -2.21
N GLN A 117 7.46 15.02 -3.22
CA GLN A 117 7.77 14.66 -4.61
C GLN A 117 9.11 13.93 -4.79
N ASN A 118 10.07 14.13 -3.88
CA ASN A 118 11.48 13.77 -4.10
C ASN A 118 12.08 12.89 -2.99
N VAL A 119 11.29 12.46 -2.00
CA VAL A 119 11.81 11.72 -0.83
C VAL A 119 11.78 10.21 -1.00
N CYS A 120 11.04 9.68 -1.98
CA CYS A 120 11.01 8.25 -2.25
C CYS A 120 12.36 7.74 -2.75
N MET A 121 12.62 6.46 -2.45
CA MET A 121 13.85 5.76 -2.84
C MET A 121 13.97 5.60 -4.36
N ASP A 122 15.17 5.29 -4.85
CA ASP A 122 15.38 4.97 -6.26
C ASP A 122 14.41 3.90 -6.76
N ARG A 123 13.78 4.17 -7.91
CA ARG A 123 12.76 3.31 -8.54
C ARG A 123 11.47 3.14 -7.72
N TRP A 124 11.30 3.94 -6.67
CA TRP A 124 10.04 4.17 -5.98
C TRP A 124 9.61 5.61 -6.20
N HIS A 125 8.31 5.89 -6.10
CA HIS A 125 7.78 7.23 -6.32
C HIS A 125 6.63 7.54 -5.36
N LEU A 126 6.34 8.83 -5.19
CA LEU A 126 5.13 9.28 -4.50
C LEU A 126 3.91 8.90 -5.37
N PRO A 127 2.94 8.12 -4.85
CA PRO A 127 1.79 7.66 -5.60
C PRO A 127 0.98 8.81 -6.14
N SER A 128 0.61 8.72 -7.41
CA SER A 128 -0.37 9.60 -8.04
C SER A 128 -1.78 9.36 -7.48
N ASP A 129 -2.67 10.32 -7.72
CA ASP A 129 -4.08 10.18 -7.38
C ASP A 129 -4.74 8.98 -8.06
N LYS A 130 -4.30 8.66 -9.30
CA LYS A 130 -4.73 7.46 -10.03
C LYS A 130 -4.24 6.17 -9.37
N GLU A 131 -3.01 6.12 -8.87
CA GLU A 131 -2.51 4.93 -8.17
C GLU A 131 -3.29 4.67 -6.88
N TRP A 132 -3.68 5.73 -6.18
CA TRP A 132 -4.62 5.61 -5.07
C TRP A 132 -5.99 5.07 -5.49
N PHE A 133 -6.52 5.44 -6.67
CA PHE A 133 -7.77 4.83 -7.17
C PHE A 133 -7.65 3.32 -7.33
N GLU A 134 -6.53 2.84 -7.88
CA GLU A 134 -6.31 1.40 -8.09
C GLU A 134 -6.23 0.65 -6.75
N LEU A 135 -5.63 1.25 -5.72
CA LEU A 135 -5.64 0.71 -4.36
C LEU A 135 -7.06 0.68 -3.78
N GLU A 136 -7.78 1.79 -3.86
CA GLU A 136 -9.16 1.92 -3.35
C GLU A 136 -10.12 0.91 -4.01
N MET A 137 -10.00 0.73 -5.32
CA MET A 137 -10.77 -0.28 -6.07
C MET A 137 -10.42 -1.70 -5.62
N SER A 138 -9.16 -1.98 -5.28
CA SER A 138 -8.76 -3.31 -4.80
C SER A 138 -9.38 -3.69 -3.45
N VAL A 139 -9.85 -2.71 -2.67
CA VAL A 139 -10.59 -2.94 -1.41
C VAL A 139 -12.10 -2.75 -1.55
N GLY A 140 -12.58 -2.49 -2.77
CA GLY A 140 -13.99 -2.58 -3.15
C GLY A 140 -14.69 -1.25 -3.42
N LEU A 141 -13.99 -0.12 -3.60
CA LEU A 141 -14.62 1.07 -4.18
C LEU A 141 -14.90 0.86 -5.67
N SER A 142 -16.02 1.40 -6.15
CA SER A 142 -16.36 1.42 -7.58
C SER A 142 -15.66 2.56 -8.33
N VAL A 143 -15.60 2.46 -9.66
CA VAL A 143 -15.04 3.51 -10.52
C VAL A 143 -15.74 4.86 -10.32
N SER A 144 -17.08 4.85 -10.19
CA SER A 144 -17.82 6.09 -9.97
C SER A 144 -17.52 6.71 -8.61
N GLN A 145 -17.26 5.89 -7.58
CA GLN A 145 -16.85 6.40 -6.28
C GLN A 145 -15.45 6.98 -6.32
N VAL A 146 -14.45 6.27 -6.86
CA VAL A 146 -13.05 6.71 -6.75
C VAL A 146 -12.81 8.11 -7.35
N LEU A 147 -13.62 8.51 -8.34
CA LEU A 147 -13.54 9.81 -9.00
C LEU A 147 -14.10 10.98 -8.18
N LEU A 148 -14.89 10.72 -7.14
CA LEU A 148 -15.52 11.78 -6.32
C LEU A 148 -14.48 12.46 -5.41
N SER A 149 -14.73 13.73 -5.07
CA SER A 149 -13.88 14.55 -4.20
C SER A 149 -14.59 14.80 -2.87
N GLU A 150 -14.76 13.73 -2.10
CA GLU A 150 -15.49 13.71 -0.83
C GLU A 150 -15.10 12.46 0.00
N TRP A 151 -15.85 12.20 1.07
CA TRP A 151 -15.80 10.95 1.82
C TRP A 151 -16.51 9.85 1.04
N ARG A 152 -15.83 8.73 0.78
CA ARG A 152 -16.31 7.69 -0.14
C ARG A 152 -16.14 6.29 0.44
N GLY A 153 -17.08 5.42 0.11
CA GLY A 153 -17.13 4.06 0.64
C GLY A 153 -17.95 3.99 1.92
N THR A 154 -17.94 2.81 2.54
CA THR A 154 -18.73 2.47 3.73
C THR A 154 -17.90 1.73 4.78
N ASP A 155 -16.99 0.88 4.32
CA ASP A 155 -16.19 -0.04 5.15
C ASP A 155 -14.76 -0.22 4.63
N GLN A 156 -14.43 0.35 3.47
CA GLN A 156 -13.17 0.07 2.79
C GLN A 156 -11.97 0.66 3.51
N ALA A 157 -12.13 1.76 4.25
CA ALA A 157 -11.07 2.27 5.10
C ALA A 157 -10.67 1.25 6.19
N PHE A 158 -11.64 0.57 6.81
CA PHE A 158 -11.36 -0.45 7.83
C PHE A 158 -10.54 -1.62 7.30
N LYS A 159 -10.66 -1.96 6.01
CA LYS A 159 -9.82 -2.99 5.37
C LYS A 159 -8.36 -2.53 5.26
N LEU A 160 -8.12 -1.22 5.15
CA LEU A 160 -6.81 -0.59 5.04
C LEU A 160 -6.15 -0.29 6.39
N PHE A 161 -6.93 -0.30 7.48
CA PHE A 161 -6.45 0.01 8.83
C PHE A 161 -5.55 -1.10 9.40
N PRO A 162 -4.78 -0.80 10.46
CA PRO A 162 -4.01 -1.81 11.18
C PRO A 162 -4.93 -2.95 11.66
N GLY A 163 -4.55 -4.19 11.37
CA GLY A 163 -5.38 -5.38 11.64
C GLY A 163 -6.53 -5.61 10.66
N GLY A 164 -6.69 -4.73 9.66
CA GLY A 164 -7.59 -4.93 8.53
C GLY A 164 -7.09 -6.01 7.56
N SER A 165 -7.94 -6.40 6.61
CA SER A 165 -7.68 -7.53 5.72
C SER A 165 -6.70 -7.25 4.57
N SER A 166 -6.31 -6.00 4.34
CA SER A 166 -5.46 -5.65 3.18
C SER A 166 -3.95 -5.71 3.44
N GLY A 167 -3.51 -5.58 4.69
CA GLY A 167 -2.10 -5.39 5.04
C GLY A 167 -1.52 -4.01 4.69
N PHE A 168 -2.33 -3.04 4.24
CA PHE A 168 -1.85 -1.68 3.93
C PHE A 168 -1.41 -0.88 5.16
N ASN A 169 -2.00 -1.18 6.32
CA ASN A 169 -1.65 -0.64 7.62
C ASN A 169 -1.56 0.89 7.64
N VAL A 170 -2.71 1.55 7.46
CA VAL A 170 -2.82 3.01 7.64
C VAL A 170 -2.24 3.41 9.00
N GLN A 171 -1.23 4.28 8.97
CA GLN A 171 -0.63 4.89 10.15
C GLN A 171 -1.18 6.31 10.34
N PHE A 172 -1.83 6.51 11.49
CA PHE A 172 -2.53 7.74 11.84
C PHE A 172 -1.56 8.82 12.36
N GLY A 173 -0.63 9.27 11.50
CA GLY A 173 0.41 10.24 11.85
C GLY A 173 -0.05 11.68 12.01
N GLY A 174 -1.35 11.95 11.87
CA GLY A 174 -1.91 13.29 11.93
C GLY A 174 -1.47 14.16 10.75
N GLN A 175 -1.36 15.46 11.02
CA GLN A 175 -1.01 16.46 10.02
C GLN A 175 -0.33 17.67 10.66
N LYS A 176 0.47 18.37 9.86
CA LYS A 176 1.06 19.66 10.21
C LYS A 176 0.44 20.76 9.36
N TYR A 177 -0.05 21.80 10.03
CA TYR A 177 -0.61 22.98 9.38
C TYR A 177 0.48 23.95 8.91
N PRO A 178 0.21 24.75 7.86
CA PRO A 178 1.11 25.80 7.38
C PRO A 178 1.54 26.77 8.49
N GLU A 179 0.64 27.08 9.42
CA GLU A 179 0.84 27.98 10.55
C GLU A 179 1.81 27.43 11.61
N GLY A 180 2.19 26.15 11.52
CA GLY A 180 3.23 25.56 12.39
C GLY A 180 2.73 24.55 13.41
N PHE A 181 1.43 24.51 13.69
CA PHE A 181 0.85 23.58 14.66
C PHE A 181 0.53 22.21 14.04
N TYR A 182 0.29 21.23 14.91
CA TYR A 182 0.04 19.84 14.58
C TYR A 182 -1.34 19.42 15.10
N GLN A 183 -2.05 18.54 14.39
CA GLN A 183 -3.33 17.99 14.84
C GLN A 183 -3.51 16.51 14.48
N ASP A 184 -4.39 15.86 15.24
CA ASP A 184 -5.04 14.59 14.91
C ASP A 184 -4.13 13.35 14.80
N VAL A 185 -2.93 13.36 15.38
CA VAL A 185 -2.17 12.11 15.54
C VAL A 185 -3.02 11.07 16.28
N ILE A 186 -2.85 9.80 15.92
CA ILE A 186 -3.63 8.64 16.39
C ILE A 186 -5.06 8.60 15.84
N ASN A 187 -5.66 9.74 15.47
CA ASN A 187 -7.04 9.81 14.98
C ASN A 187 -7.14 9.85 13.45
N ILE A 188 -6.19 10.52 12.78
CA ILE A 188 -6.23 10.74 11.33
C ILE A 188 -4.91 10.32 10.67
N GLY A 189 -5.02 9.59 9.57
CA GLY A 189 -3.94 9.32 8.63
C GLY A 189 -4.10 10.21 7.40
N THR A 190 -3.10 11.05 7.12
CA THR A 190 -3.09 11.93 5.95
C THR A 190 -1.94 11.56 5.03
N TYR A 191 -2.20 11.49 3.72
CA TYR A 191 -1.23 11.03 2.73
C TYR A 191 -1.20 11.93 1.51
N TRP A 192 -0.02 12.42 1.15
CA TRP A 192 0.15 13.11 -0.12
C TRP A 192 0.03 12.17 -1.31
N THR A 193 -0.53 12.69 -2.40
CA THR A 193 -0.34 12.13 -3.74
C THR A 193 0.64 12.99 -4.53
N SER A 194 1.22 12.46 -5.60
CA SER A 194 2.05 13.24 -6.52
C SER A 194 1.25 14.15 -7.46
N SER A 195 -0.07 14.01 -7.48
CA SER A 195 -0.94 14.74 -8.39
C SER A 195 -1.26 16.15 -7.88
N SER A 196 -0.81 17.16 -8.63
CA SER A 196 -1.20 18.56 -8.41
C SER A 196 -2.66 18.77 -8.76
N TYR A 197 -3.38 19.57 -7.98
CA TYR A 197 -4.71 20.06 -8.34
C TYR A 197 -4.61 21.45 -8.98
N SER A 198 -3.82 22.32 -8.37
CA SER A 198 -3.54 23.69 -8.82
C SER A 198 -2.07 24.04 -8.54
N ASP A 199 -1.64 25.27 -8.80
CA ASP A 199 -0.29 25.72 -8.45
C ASP A 199 -0.05 25.67 -6.93
N LEU A 200 -1.10 25.92 -6.14
CA LEU A 200 -1.03 26.00 -4.68
C LEU A 200 -1.47 24.72 -3.97
N GLU A 201 -2.23 23.85 -4.63
CA GLU A 201 -2.89 22.71 -3.98
C GLU A 201 -2.58 21.39 -4.65
N ALA A 202 -2.61 20.31 -3.87
CA ALA A 202 -2.40 18.96 -4.34
C ALA A 202 -3.42 18.00 -3.72
N TRP A 203 -3.66 16.90 -4.43
CA TRP A 203 -4.55 15.84 -3.96
C TRP A 203 -3.92 15.08 -2.80
N TYR A 204 -4.75 14.70 -1.84
CA TYR A 204 -4.36 13.88 -0.69
C TYR A 204 -5.40 12.77 -0.42
N ARG A 205 -5.06 11.86 0.50
CA ARG A 205 -5.98 10.91 1.10
C ARG A 205 -6.05 11.08 2.60
N GLY A 206 -7.26 11.09 3.13
CA GLY A 206 -7.56 11.17 4.55
C GLY A 206 -8.28 9.92 5.04
N PHE A 207 -7.86 9.43 6.20
CA PHE A 207 -8.45 8.31 6.90
C PHE A 207 -8.72 8.72 8.34
N ASN A 208 -9.93 8.49 8.85
CA ASN A 208 -10.29 8.79 10.24
C ASN A 208 -10.61 7.47 10.94
N THR A 209 -10.02 7.22 12.11
CA THR A 209 -10.24 5.98 12.87
C THR A 209 -11.70 5.71 13.20
N ALA A 210 -12.53 6.74 13.28
CA ALA A 210 -13.96 6.63 13.60
C ALA A 210 -14.84 6.23 12.40
N HIS A 211 -14.31 6.22 11.17
CA HIS A 211 -15.12 6.06 9.96
C HIS A 211 -14.54 5.04 8.97
N GLY A 212 -15.43 4.35 8.25
CA GLY A 212 -15.09 3.32 7.28
C GLY A 212 -14.92 3.85 5.85
N ASP A 213 -15.07 5.16 5.65
CA ASP A 213 -14.93 5.86 4.38
C ASP A 213 -13.54 6.49 4.21
N ILE A 214 -13.20 6.80 2.96
CA ILE A 214 -11.90 7.32 2.55
C ILE A 214 -12.10 8.72 1.98
N HIS A 215 -11.48 9.72 2.62
CA HIS A 215 -11.55 11.09 2.14
C HIS A 215 -10.57 11.30 1.00
N ARG A 216 -11.07 11.87 -0.10
CA ARG A 216 -10.26 12.42 -1.18
C ARG A 216 -10.61 13.87 -1.37
N TYR A 217 -9.62 14.73 -1.23
CA TYR A 217 -9.78 16.16 -1.47
C TYR A 217 -8.41 16.76 -1.82
N TYR A 218 -8.34 18.06 -2.02
CA TYR A 218 -7.10 18.79 -2.26
C TYR A 218 -6.85 19.81 -1.15
N TYR A 219 -5.58 19.96 -0.77
CA TYR A 219 -5.15 20.92 0.25
C TYR A 219 -3.93 21.70 -0.24
N SER A 220 -3.68 22.84 0.41
CA SER A 220 -2.47 23.63 0.20
C SER A 220 -1.22 22.75 0.34
N LYS A 221 -0.29 22.90 -0.61
CA LYS A 221 1.00 22.21 -0.66
C LYS A 221 1.90 22.50 0.54
N ASP A 222 1.56 23.52 1.35
CA ASP A 222 2.28 23.88 2.58
C ASP A 222 1.93 23.03 3.80
N PHE A 223 0.87 22.21 3.72
CA PHE A 223 0.58 21.22 4.76
C PHE A 223 1.68 20.15 4.81
N GLY A 224 1.89 19.59 6.00
CA GLY A 224 2.70 18.40 6.21
C GLY A 224 1.83 17.17 6.34
N PHE A 225 1.88 16.28 5.35
CA PHE A 225 1.20 14.98 5.37
C PHE A 225 2.21 13.83 5.21
N SER A 226 1.79 12.62 5.57
CA SER A 226 2.65 11.44 5.47
C SER A 226 2.89 11.05 4.01
N VAL A 227 3.97 10.30 3.77
CA VAL A 227 4.30 9.75 2.46
C VAL A 227 4.32 8.23 2.54
N ARG A 228 3.67 7.58 1.57
CA ARG A 228 3.88 6.17 1.22
C ARG A 228 4.52 6.15 -0.15
N CYS A 229 5.63 5.46 -0.31
CA CYS A 229 6.20 5.27 -1.64
C CYS A 229 5.61 4.03 -2.29
N VAL A 230 5.48 4.08 -3.60
CA VAL A 230 5.00 2.97 -4.41
C VAL A 230 5.99 2.63 -5.49
N LYS A 231 5.95 1.38 -5.91
CA LYS A 231 6.72 0.89 -7.02
C LYS A 231 5.76 0.17 -7.97
N ASN A 232 5.93 0.44 -9.26
CA ASN A 232 5.28 -0.36 -10.28
C ASN A 232 5.64 -1.83 -10.02
N ARG A 233 4.64 -2.72 -10.04
CA ARG A 233 4.96 -4.15 -10.12
C ARG A 233 5.89 -4.33 -11.30
N ALA A 234 6.95 -5.13 -11.15
CA ALA A 234 7.73 -5.58 -12.28
C ALA A 234 6.77 -6.29 -13.23
N GLN A 235 6.22 -5.55 -14.21
CA GLN A 235 5.57 -6.16 -15.34
C GLN A 235 6.68 -6.98 -15.96
N LYS A 236 6.50 -8.29 -15.99
CA LYS A 236 7.27 -9.18 -16.85
C LYS A 236 7.29 -8.47 -18.20
N LEU A 237 8.44 -7.94 -18.61
CA LEU A 237 8.64 -7.47 -19.98
C LEU A 237 8.03 -8.57 -20.84
N ARG A 238 6.99 -8.24 -21.61
CA ARG A 238 6.35 -9.21 -22.50
C ARG A 238 7.50 -9.91 -23.21
N SER A 239 7.57 -11.24 -23.07
CA SER A 239 8.57 -12.05 -23.73
C SER A 239 8.69 -11.55 -25.16
N VAL A 240 9.91 -11.15 -25.55
CA VAL A 240 10.24 -10.87 -26.94
C VAL A 240 9.73 -12.08 -27.71
N HIS A 241 8.64 -11.91 -28.46
CA HIS A 241 8.21 -12.94 -29.39
C HIS A 241 9.34 -13.06 -30.39
N TYR A 242 10.18 -14.09 -30.25
CA TYR A 242 10.93 -14.59 -31.38
C TYR A 242 9.89 -14.99 -32.42
N MET A 243 9.73 -14.17 -33.46
CA MET A 243 9.04 -14.63 -34.66
C MET A 243 9.88 -15.78 -35.22
N PRO A 244 9.34 -17.00 -35.37
CA PRO A 244 10.03 -18.01 -36.15
C PRO A 244 10.10 -17.51 -37.60
N TYR A 245 11.31 -17.45 -38.15
CA TYR A 245 11.54 -17.25 -39.58
C TYR A 245 10.67 -18.24 -40.39
N PRO A 246 10.01 -17.81 -41.47
CA PRO A 246 9.40 -18.75 -42.39
C PRO A 246 10.50 -19.55 -43.10
N ILE A 247 10.44 -20.87 -42.94
CA ILE A 247 11.17 -21.82 -43.77
C ILE A 247 10.62 -21.69 -45.19
N HIS A 248 11.40 -21.14 -46.11
CA HIS A 248 11.17 -21.34 -47.53
C HIS A 248 11.54 -22.78 -47.89
N GLN A 249 10.55 -23.66 -48.00
CA GLN A 249 10.63 -24.81 -48.90
C GLN A 249 10.20 -24.33 -50.28
N PHE A 250 11.15 -24.24 -51.21
CA PHE A 250 10.87 -24.33 -52.62
C PHE A 250 11.40 -25.67 -53.11
N LEU A 251 10.47 -26.47 -53.65
CA LEU A 251 10.73 -27.50 -54.65
C LEU A 251 11.18 -26.85 -55.96
#